data_AF-A0A1A6HHU0-F1
#
_entry.id   AF-A0A1A6HHU0-F1
#
_cell.length_a   1.000
_cell.length_b   1.000
_cell.length_c   1.000
_cell.angle_alpha   90.00
_cell.angle_beta   90.00
_cell.angle_gamma   90.00
#
_symmetry.space_group_name_H-M   'P 1'
#
loop_
_entity.id
_entity.type
_entity.pdbx_description
1 polymer ?
#
loop_
_entity_poly.entity_id
_entity_poly.type
_entity_poly.pdbx_seq_one_letter_code
_entity_poly.pdbx_strand_id
1 'polypeptide(L)'
;CQRLQLYGYHSPTNSVLKTDTEELVSRSYWDTLRRNTSQALFSDLAERADDITSLVADTTLLVHFFGKKGKAELNFEDFYRFMDNLQTEVLEIEFLSYSNGMNTISEEDFAHILLRYTNVENTSVFLENVRYSIPEEKGITFDEFRSFFQFLNNLEDFAIALNMYNFAS
;
A
#
# COMPACT_ATOMS: atom_id res chain seq x y z
N CYS A 1 -18.16 -13.94 26.59
CA CYS A 1 -16.88 -14.02 25.86
C CYS A 1 -16.47 -12.63 25.41
N GLN A 2 -15.39 -12.13 25.96
CA GLN A 2 -14.97 -10.73 25.92
C GLN A 2 -14.30 -10.42 24.58
N ARG A 3 -14.80 -9.39 23.89
CA ARG A 3 -14.16 -8.75 22.71
C ARG A 3 -12.72 -8.38 23.11
N LEU A 4 -11.72 -9.16 22.71
CA LEU A 4 -10.35 -8.64 22.60
C LEU A 4 -10.40 -7.54 21.55
N GLN A 5 -10.08 -6.31 21.96
CA GLN A 5 -10.10 -5.16 21.08
C GLN A 5 -8.87 -5.16 20.17
N LEU A 6 -9.04 -4.58 18.98
CA LEU A 6 -8.07 -4.45 17.89
C LEU A 6 -6.71 -3.84 18.32
N TYR A 7 -6.63 -3.27 19.53
CA TYR A 7 -5.49 -2.48 20.01
C TYR A 7 -4.89 -2.97 21.34
N GLY A 8 -5.27 -4.15 21.85
CA GLY A 8 -4.78 -4.65 23.14
C GLY A 8 -5.49 -4.04 24.36
N TYR A 9 -5.01 -4.35 25.57
CA TYR A 9 -5.66 -3.96 26.84
C TYR A 9 -5.49 -2.46 27.12
N HIS A 10 -6.59 -1.69 27.08
CA HIS A 10 -6.65 -0.29 27.51
C HIS A 10 -7.41 -0.13 28.84
N SER A 11 -6.94 0.80 29.69
CA SER A 11 -7.65 1.31 30.88
C SER A 11 -7.91 2.82 30.68
N PRO A 12 -9.13 3.34 30.85
CA PRO A 12 -9.45 4.72 30.46
C PRO A 12 -9.04 5.71 31.55
N THR A 13 -8.21 6.70 31.22
CA THR A 13 -8.01 7.89 32.05
C THR A 13 -8.51 9.13 31.30
N ASN A 14 -9.62 9.70 31.78
CA ASN A 14 -10.13 11.00 31.34
C ASN A 14 -9.19 12.12 31.80
N SER A 15 -8.64 12.90 30.87
CA SER A 15 -8.19 14.26 31.18
C SER A 15 -8.32 15.17 29.96
N VAL A 16 -9.09 16.24 30.13
CA VAL A 16 -9.37 17.31 29.16
C VAL A 16 -8.10 18.12 28.89
N LEU A 17 -7.72 18.25 27.63
CA LEU A 17 -6.57 19.05 27.19
C LEU A 17 -6.96 20.50 26.95
N LYS A 18 -6.18 21.40 27.54
CA LYS A 18 -6.17 22.82 27.19
C LYS A 18 -5.10 23.05 26.12
N THR A 19 -5.50 23.72 25.06
CA THR A 19 -4.65 24.22 23.98
C THR A 19 -3.88 25.45 24.45
N ASP A 20 -2.56 25.41 24.37
CA ASP A 20 -1.75 26.62 24.19
C ASP A 20 -0.75 26.41 23.06
N THR A 21 -0.75 27.41 22.19
CA THR A 21 -0.03 27.52 20.93
C THR A 21 1.33 28.15 21.21
N GLU A 22 2.42 27.51 20.80
CA GLU A 22 3.67 28.22 20.53
C GLU A 22 4.52 27.46 19.50
N GLU A 23 4.96 28.22 18.52
CA GLU A 23 5.58 27.82 17.26
C GLU A 23 7.11 27.76 17.43
N LEU A 24 7.73 26.60 17.19
CA LEU A 24 9.20 26.48 17.13
C LEU A 24 9.58 25.40 16.10
N VAL A 25 10.02 25.86 14.93
CA VAL A 25 10.39 25.02 13.78
C VAL A 25 11.80 24.47 13.97
N SER A 26 11.90 23.15 14.15
CA SER A 26 12.86 22.23 13.51
C SER A 26 12.53 20.78 13.93
N ARG A 27 11.25 20.40 13.89
CA ARG A 27 10.85 18.99 14.02
C ARG A 27 11.11 18.33 12.68
N SER A 28 11.92 17.27 12.66
CA SER A 28 12.12 16.47 11.45
C SER A 28 10.75 16.08 10.92
N TYR A 29 10.50 16.28 9.64
CA TYR A 29 9.26 15.83 8.98
C TYR A 29 8.92 14.39 9.37
N TRP A 30 9.93 13.56 9.63
CA TRP A 30 9.83 12.19 10.10
C TRP A 30 9.47 12.03 11.58
N ASP A 31 9.78 12.99 12.45
CA ASP A 31 9.25 13.02 13.81
C ASP A 31 7.76 13.39 13.80
N THR A 32 7.39 14.31 12.92
CA THR A 32 5.99 14.67 12.68
C THR A 32 5.25 13.51 12.03
N LEU A 33 5.82 12.84 11.03
CA LEU A 33 5.23 11.65 10.43
C LEU A 33 5.16 10.51 11.44
N ARG A 34 6.23 10.17 12.17
CA ARG A 34 6.23 9.17 13.24
C ARG A 34 5.11 9.47 14.22
N ARG A 35 4.99 10.70 14.74
CA ARG A 35 3.90 11.09 15.63
C ARG A 35 2.54 11.03 14.95
N ASN A 36 2.42 11.46 13.70
CA ASN A 36 1.15 11.52 12.97
C ASN A 36 0.68 10.13 12.49
N THR A 37 1.55 9.22 12.07
CA THR A 37 1.21 7.81 11.83
C THR A 37 0.91 7.12 13.15
N SER A 38 1.64 7.46 14.22
CA SER A 38 1.28 7.01 15.57
C SER A 38 -0.08 7.55 15.99
N GLN A 39 -0.46 8.78 15.66
CA GLN A 39 -1.76 9.37 15.99
C GLN A 39 -2.89 8.90 15.04
N ALA A 40 -2.64 8.77 13.74
CA ALA A 40 -3.66 8.33 12.80
C ALA A 40 -3.98 6.84 12.98
N LEU A 41 -2.99 6.04 13.36
CA LEU A 41 -3.17 4.63 13.70
C LEU A 41 -3.50 4.41 15.19
N PHE A 42 -3.11 5.33 16.09
CA PHE A 42 -3.25 5.22 17.55
C PHE A 42 -3.39 6.61 18.24
N SER A 43 -4.46 7.34 17.93
CA SER A 43 -4.69 8.78 18.24
C SER A 43 -4.51 9.21 19.68
N ASP A 44 -4.74 8.30 20.64
CA ASP A 44 -4.76 8.65 22.07
C ASP A 44 -3.39 8.48 22.76
N LEU A 45 -2.32 8.09 22.03
CA LEU A 45 -1.02 7.70 22.62
C LEU A 45 0.10 8.73 22.43
N ALA A 46 -0.09 9.76 21.62
CA ALA A 46 0.99 10.69 21.25
C ALA A 46 1.36 11.73 22.33
N GLU A 47 0.56 11.85 23.38
CA GLU A 47 0.79 12.86 24.43
C GLU A 47 1.74 12.41 25.53
N ARG A 48 2.19 11.15 25.56
CA ARG A 48 3.03 10.59 26.64
C ARG A 48 4.17 9.71 26.13
N ALA A 49 4.83 10.16 25.06
CA ALA A 49 5.84 9.39 24.32
C ALA A 49 7.03 8.87 25.16
N ASP A 50 7.35 9.50 26.31
CA ASP A 50 8.52 9.14 27.11
C ASP A 50 8.28 7.93 28.05
N ASP A 51 7.02 7.59 28.40
CA ASP A 51 6.69 6.44 29.27
C ASP A 51 6.06 5.24 28.53
N ILE A 52 5.61 5.41 27.28
CA ILE A 52 4.84 4.39 26.53
C ILE A 52 5.72 3.43 25.72
N THR A 53 7.01 3.70 25.53
CA THR A 53 7.93 2.75 24.86
C THR A 53 8.04 1.41 25.59
N SER A 54 7.67 1.35 26.87
CA SER A 54 7.57 0.09 27.64
C SER A 54 6.21 -0.62 27.52
N LEU A 55 5.17 0.01 26.96
CA LEU A 55 3.78 -0.48 26.98
C LEU A 55 3.24 -0.86 25.59
N VAL A 56 3.85 -0.38 24.51
CA VAL A 56 3.50 -0.80 23.14
C VAL A 56 4.34 -2.02 22.78
N ALA A 57 3.67 -3.13 22.44
CA ALA A 57 4.36 -4.31 21.98
C ALA A 57 5.12 -4.00 20.68
N ASP A 58 6.39 -4.40 20.63
CA ASP A 58 7.21 -4.31 19.42
C ASP A 58 6.51 -5.04 18.27
N THR A 59 6.23 -4.31 17.20
CA THR A 59 5.70 -4.87 15.95
C THR A 59 6.79 -4.96 14.89
N THR A 60 6.60 -5.84 13.90
CA THR A 60 7.57 -6.05 12.83
C THR A 60 7.96 -4.75 12.11
N LEU A 61 6.99 -3.89 11.77
CA LEU A 61 7.28 -2.62 11.08
C LEU A 61 8.03 -1.62 11.96
N LEU A 62 7.69 -1.53 13.25
CA LEU A 62 8.40 -0.66 14.20
C LEU A 62 9.86 -1.09 14.36
N VAL A 63 10.10 -2.39 14.53
CA VAL A 63 11.45 -2.94 14.64
C VAL A 63 12.21 -2.82 13.32
N HIS A 64 11.53 -2.99 12.18
CA HIS A 64 12.13 -2.85 10.85
C HIS A 64 12.59 -1.42 10.57
N PHE A 65 11.75 -0.41 10.85
CA PHE A 65 12.08 0.99 10.55
C PHE A 65 12.98 1.65 11.61
N PHE A 66 12.79 1.35 12.89
CA PHE A 66 13.43 2.09 13.97
C PHE A 66 14.42 1.23 14.79
N GLY A 67 14.55 -0.06 14.46
CA GLY A 67 15.40 -1.02 15.15
C GLY A 67 14.84 -1.44 16.52
N LYS A 68 15.42 -2.49 17.12
CA LYS A 68 15.00 -3.03 18.43
C LYS A 68 15.08 -2.03 19.60
N LYS A 69 15.79 -0.92 19.42
CA LYS A 69 15.94 0.15 20.43
C LYS A 69 15.10 1.39 20.10
N GLY A 70 14.42 1.42 18.94
CA GLY A 70 13.60 2.55 18.49
C GLY A 70 14.38 3.84 18.18
N LYS A 71 15.71 3.75 17.98
CA LYS A 71 16.60 4.92 17.81
C LYS A 71 17.06 5.16 16.38
N ALA A 72 16.79 4.24 15.45
CA ALA A 72 17.10 4.50 14.05
C ALA A 72 16.12 5.56 13.49
N GLU A 73 16.57 6.28 12.47
CA GLU A 73 15.73 7.23 11.74
C GLU A 73 15.34 6.62 10.39
N LEU A 74 14.14 6.97 9.92
CA LEU A 74 13.64 6.55 8.62
C LEU A 74 13.66 7.77 7.69
N ASN A 75 14.45 7.70 6.63
CA ASN A 75 14.48 8.75 5.61
C ASN A 75 13.50 8.43 4.46
N PHE A 76 13.34 9.40 3.55
CA PHE A 76 12.45 9.26 2.40
C PHE A 76 12.82 8.08 1.50
N GLU A 77 14.10 7.93 1.18
CA GLU A 77 14.59 6.90 0.26
C GLU A 77 14.33 5.49 0.80
N ASP A 78 14.53 5.30 2.09
CA ASP A 78 14.25 4.04 2.78
C ASP A 78 12.76 3.73 2.83
N PHE A 79 11.92 4.75 3.06
CA PHE A 79 10.47 4.58 3.03
C PHE A 79 9.95 4.31 1.61
N TYR A 80 10.44 5.04 0.61
CA TYR A 80 10.08 4.85 -0.80
C TYR A 80 10.43 3.43 -1.25
N ARG A 81 11.66 2.99 -0.98
CA ARG A 81 12.11 1.63 -1.30
C ARG A 81 11.29 0.56 -0.57
N PHE A 82 10.90 0.79 0.69
CA PHE A 82 10.01 -0.12 1.41
C PHE A 82 8.65 -0.25 0.69
N MET A 83 8.05 0.87 0.29
CA MET A 83 6.77 0.87 -0.41
C MET A 83 6.86 0.21 -1.79
N ASP A 84 7.91 0.49 -2.58
CA ASP A 84 8.14 -0.14 -3.88
C ASP A 84 8.35 -1.66 -3.76
N ASN A 85 9.16 -2.08 -2.77
CA ASN A 85 9.39 -3.50 -2.51
C ASN A 85 8.10 -4.21 -2.08
N LEU A 86 7.31 -3.60 -1.19
CA LEU A 86 6.05 -4.19 -0.72
C LEU A 86 5.05 -4.32 -1.86
N GLN A 87 4.92 -3.29 -2.71
CA GLN A 87 4.06 -3.35 -3.90
C GLN A 87 4.55 -4.41 -4.89
N THR A 88 5.86 -4.50 -5.11
CA THR A 88 6.47 -5.51 -5.97
C THR A 88 6.20 -6.92 -5.45
N GLU A 89 6.36 -7.15 -4.15
CA GLU A 89 6.12 -8.46 -3.51
C GLU A 89 4.65 -8.88 -3.61
N VAL A 90 3.71 -7.95 -3.43
CA VAL A 90 2.27 -8.23 -3.64
C VAL A 90 1.98 -8.62 -5.09
N LEU A 91 2.53 -7.90 -6.05
CA LEU A 91 2.37 -8.22 -7.48
C LEU A 91 3.03 -9.56 -7.83
N GLU A 92 4.19 -9.86 -7.26
CA GLU A 92 4.91 -11.10 -7.48
C GLU A 92 4.13 -12.31 -6.94
N ILE A 93 3.54 -12.20 -5.75
CA ILE A 93 2.67 -13.23 -5.18
C ILE A 93 1.47 -13.49 -6.11
N GLU A 94 0.82 -12.43 -6.59
CA GLU A 94 -0.31 -12.58 -7.51
C GLU A 94 0.13 -13.25 -8.82
N PHE A 95 1.18 -12.76 -9.47
CA PHE A 95 1.71 -13.36 -10.69
C PHE A 95 2.07 -14.84 -10.52
N LEU A 96 2.79 -15.17 -9.44
CA LEU A 96 3.20 -16.54 -9.15
C LEU A 96 2.00 -17.46 -8.95
N SER A 97 0.90 -16.96 -8.38
CA SER A 97 -0.32 -17.74 -8.18
C SER A 97 -0.99 -18.22 -9.48
N TYR A 98 -0.72 -17.57 -10.62
CA TYR A 98 -1.23 -17.96 -11.95
C TYR A 98 -0.15 -18.60 -12.84
N SER A 99 1.12 -18.25 -12.64
CA SER A 99 2.23 -18.74 -13.48
C SER A 99 2.44 -20.25 -13.39
N ASN A 100 1.96 -20.90 -12.31
CA ASN A 100 2.16 -22.33 -12.05
C ASN A 100 3.65 -22.77 -12.13
N GLY A 101 4.56 -21.87 -11.74
CA GLY A 101 6.01 -22.11 -11.78
C GLY A 101 6.67 -21.81 -13.13
N MET A 102 5.93 -21.26 -14.10
CA MET A 102 6.44 -20.76 -15.37
C MET A 102 6.92 -19.31 -15.24
N ASN A 103 7.66 -18.83 -16.24
CA ASN A 103 8.11 -17.43 -16.30
C ASN A 103 7.04 -16.48 -16.85
N THR A 104 5.88 -17.01 -17.26
CA THR A 104 4.78 -16.29 -17.90
C THR A 104 3.42 -16.76 -17.38
N ILE A 105 2.43 -15.88 -17.40
CA ILE A 105 1.01 -16.21 -17.26
C ILE A 105 0.32 -16.15 -18.63
N SER A 106 -0.80 -16.84 -18.82
CA SER A 106 -1.58 -16.73 -20.07
C SER A 106 -2.25 -15.35 -20.19
N GLU A 107 -2.57 -14.93 -21.42
CA GLU A 107 -3.33 -13.72 -21.67
C GLU A 107 -4.76 -13.79 -21.09
N GLU A 108 -5.34 -14.99 -21.03
CA GLU A 108 -6.64 -15.22 -20.38
C GLU A 108 -6.55 -15.01 -18.85
N ASP A 109 -5.52 -15.57 -18.20
CA ASP A 109 -5.27 -15.35 -16.76
C ASP A 109 -5.02 -13.88 -16.48
N PHE A 110 -4.20 -13.22 -17.32
CA PHE A 110 -3.95 -11.79 -17.19
C PHE A 110 -5.24 -10.97 -17.29
N ALA A 111 -6.09 -11.25 -18.29
CA ALA A 111 -7.38 -10.60 -18.44
C ALA A 111 -8.30 -10.86 -17.24
N HIS A 112 -8.31 -12.07 -16.70
CA HIS A 112 -9.08 -12.43 -15.53
C HIS A 112 -8.64 -11.64 -14.28
N ILE A 113 -7.34 -11.45 -14.08
CA ILE A 113 -6.79 -10.60 -13.02
C ILE A 113 -7.26 -9.16 -13.24
N LEU A 114 -7.11 -8.61 -14.45
CA LEU A 114 -7.53 -7.22 -14.75
C LEU A 114 -9.01 -6.97 -14.47
N LEU A 115 -9.88 -7.91 -14.84
CA LEU A 115 -11.32 -7.76 -14.65
C LEU A 115 -11.72 -7.66 -13.16
N ARG A 116 -10.91 -8.18 -12.23
CA ARG A 116 -11.12 -8.02 -10.78
C ARG A 116 -11.03 -6.56 -10.33
N TYR A 117 -10.33 -5.72 -11.08
CA TYR A 117 -10.19 -4.29 -10.83
C TYR A 117 -11.24 -3.45 -11.57
N THR A 118 -12.24 -4.08 -12.17
CA THR A 118 -13.30 -3.40 -12.93
C THR A 118 -14.67 -3.67 -12.32
N ASN A 119 -15.62 -2.76 -12.56
CA ASN A 119 -17.02 -2.90 -12.13
C ASN A 119 -17.90 -3.54 -13.22
N VAL A 120 -17.32 -4.39 -14.07
CA VAL A 120 -18.00 -4.94 -15.24
C VAL A 120 -18.80 -6.19 -14.86
N GLU A 121 -20.09 -6.19 -15.18
CA GLU A 121 -20.93 -7.38 -15.08
C GLU A 121 -20.70 -8.29 -16.28
N ASN A 122 -20.84 -9.61 -16.07
CA ASN A 122 -20.66 -10.62 -17.11
C ASN A 122 -19.26 -10.62 -17.76
N THR A 123 -18.25 -10.94 -16.95
CA THR A 123 -16.84 -11.07 -17.37
C THR A 123 -16.60 -12.14 -18.44
N SER A 124 -17.51 -13.10 -18.59
CA SER A 124 -17.37 -14.22 -19.54
C SER A 124 -17.20 -13.75 -20.99
N VAL A 125 -17.92 -12.70 -21.39
CA VAL A 125 -17.84 -12.14 -22.75
C VAL A 125 -16.45 -11.55 -23.02
N PHE A 126 -15.83 -10.91 -22.03
CA PHE A 126 -14.49 -10.35 -22.16
C PHE A 126 -13.43 -11.44 -22.27
N LEU A 127 -13.56 -12.51 -21.48
CA LEU A 127 -12.66 -13.66 -21.52
C LEU A 127 -12.81 -14.44 -22.84
N GLU A 128 -14.03 -14.66 -23.32
CA GLU A 128 -14.27 -15.24 -24.65
C GLU A 128 -13.63 -14.38 -25.74
N ASN A 129 -13.79 -13.06 -25.70
CA ASN A 129 -13.17 -12.16 -26.66
C ASN A 129 -11.65 -12.29 -26.67
N VAL A 130 -11.00 -12.42 -25.50
CA VAL A 130 -9.55 -12.63 -25.41
C VAL A 130 -9.16 -13.93 -26.10
N ARG A 131 -9.85 -15.05 -25.78
CA ARG A 131 -9.59 -16.37 -26.37
C ARG A 131 -9.75 -16.40 -27.88
N TYR A 132 -10.74 -15.70 -28.43
CA TYR A 132 -10.93 -15.62 -29.88
C TYR A 132 -9.95 -14.67 -30.56
N SER A 133 -9.57 -13.57 -29.88
CA SER A 133 -8.71 -12.53 -30.47
C SER A 133 -7.22 -12.88 -30.41
N ILE A 134 -6.82 -13.74 -29.47
CA ILE A 134 -5.44 -14.16 -29.24
C ILE A 134 -5.40 -15.70 -29.32
N PRO A 135 -5.43 -16.27 -30.54
CA PRO A 135 -5.46 -17.73 -30.72
C PRO A 135 -4.12 -18.42 -30.41
N GLU A 136 -3.02 -17.67 -30.35
CA GLU A 136 -1.69 -18.17 -29.97
C GLU A 136 -1.18 -17.37 -28.77
N GLU A 137 -1.13 -18.03 -27.61
CA GLU A 137 -0.64 -17.46 -26.35
C GLU A 137 0.87 -17.27 -26.42
N LYS A 138 1.33 -16.04 -26.22
CA LYS A 138 2.75 -15.72 -26.09
C LYS A 138 3.19 -15.72 -24.63
N GLY A 139 2.22 -15.49 -23.74
CA GLY A 139 2.42 -15.35 -22.31
C GLY A 139 2.91 -13.97 -21.93
N ILE A 140 2.51 -13.53 -20.73
CA ILE A 140 2.88 -12.26 -20.13
C ILE A 140 3.96 -12.50 -19.08
N THR A 141 5.10 -11.84 -19.19
CA THR A 141 6.19 -11.91 -18.21
C THR A 141 5.89 -11.08 -16.96
N PHE A 142 6.61 -11.33 -15.87
CA PHE A 142 6.44 -10.54 -14.64
C PHE A 142 6.76 -9.05 -14.85
N ASP A 143 7.76 -8.71 -15.66
CA ASP A 143 8.11 -7.31 -15.92
C ASP A 143 7.01 -6.57 -16.68
N GLU A 144 6.38 -7.22 -17.67
CA GLU A 144 5.23 -6.67 -18.40
C GLU A 144 4.01 -6.53 -17.49
N PHE A 145 3.73 -7.55 -16.68
CA PHE A 145 2.68 -7.54 -15.67
C PHE A 145 2.86 -6.36 -14.70
N ARG A 146 4.04 -6.24 -14.08
CA ARG A 146 4.39 -5.15 -13.15
C ARG A 146 4.27 -3.79 -13.82
N SER A 147 4.81 -3.64 -15.03
CA SER A 147 4.76 -2.38 -15.78
C SER A 147 3.33 -1.92 -16.03
N PHE A 148 2.42 -2.86 -16.35
CA PHE A 148 1.01 -2.54 -16.56
C PHE A 148 0.32 -2.08 -15.27
N PHE A 149 0.57 -2.76 -14.14
CA PHE A 149 0.00 -2.35 -12.85
C PHE A 149 0.56 -1.02 -12.34
N GLN A 150 1.84 -0.72 -12.61
CA GLN A 150 2.42 0.59 -12.36
C GLN A 150 1.76 1.68 -13.23
N PHE A 151 1.42 1.37 -14.47
CA PHE A 151 0.66 2.26 -15.33
C PHE A 151 -0.74 2.55 -14.75
N LEU A 152 -1.45 1.53 -14.25
CA LEU A 152 -2.77 1.72 -13.62
C LEU A 152 -2.73 2.66 -12.41
N ASN A 153 -1.63 2.67 -11.65
CA ASN A 153 -1.45 3.61 -10.54
C ASN A 153 -1.35 5.09 -10.99
N ASN A 154 -1.07 5.34 -12.27
CA ASN A 154 -0.96 6.68 -12.87
C ASN A 154 -2.08 6.95 -13.90
N LEU A 155 -3.23 6.28 -13.76
CA LEU A 155 -4.31 6.32 -14.75
C LEU A 155 -4.96 7.70 -14.89
N GLU A 156 -4.91 8.54 -13.84
CA GLU A 156 -5.42 9.92 -13.88
C GLU A 156 -4.64 10.78 -14.88
N ASP A 157 -3.30 10.72 -14.84
CA ASP A 157 -2.44 11.44 -15.78
C ASP A 157 -2.67 10.96 -17.22
N PHE A 158 -2.85 9.65 -17.40
CA PHE A 158 -3.18 9.08 -18.71
C PHE A 158 -4.55 9.54 -19.23
N ALA A 159 -5.57 9.60 -18.36
CA ALA A 159 -6.90 10.06 -18.73
C ALA A 159 -6.90 11.52 -19.20
N ILE A 160 -6.09 12.38 -18.56
CA ILE A 160 -5.90 13.77 -19.00
C ILE A 160 -5.32 13.81 -20.41
N ALA A 161 -4.26 13.04 -20.67
CA ALA A 161 -3.61 12.98 -21.98
C ALA A 161 -4.56 12.47 -23.08
N LEU A 162 -5.35 11.43 -22.80
CA LEU A 162 -6.33 10.87 -23.75
C LEU A 162 -7.46 11.85 -24.06
N ASN A 163 -7.95 12.57 -23.05
CA ASN A 163 -8.95 13.61 -23.25
C ASN A 163 -8.42 14.72 -24.17
N MET A 164 -7.18 15.18 -23.96
CA MET A 164 -6.55 16.17 -24.84
C MET A 164 -6.45 15.70 -26.30
N TYR A 165 -6.08 14.43 -26.52
CA TYR A 165 -6.06 13.84 -27.86
C TYR A 165 -7.45 13.90 -28.53
N ASN A 166 -8.49 13.50 -27.81
CA ASN A 166 -9.87 13.50 -28.32
C ASN A 166 -10.43 14.91 -28.62
N PHE A 167 -9.89 15.95 -27.99
CA PHE A 167 -10.22 17.35 -28.32
C PHE A 167 -9.43 17.89 -29.53
N ALA A 168 -8.28 17.28 -29.83
CA ALA A 168 -7.40 17.69 -30.92
C ALA A 168 -7.71 16.98 -32.26
N SER A 169 -8.49 15.89 -32.21
CA SER A 169 -9.03 15.13 -33.34
C SER A 169 -10.43 15.59 -33.71
#